data_AF-A0A8X7P2C9-F1
#
_entry.id   AF-A0A8X7P2C9-F1
#
_cell.length_a   1.000
_cell.length_b   1.000
_cell.length_c   1.000
_cell.angle_alpha   90.00
_cell.angle_beta   90.00
_cell.angle_gamma   90.00
#
_symmetry.space_group_name_H-M   'P 1'
#
loop_
_entity.id
_entity.type
_entity.pdbx_description
1 polymer ?
#
loop_
_entity_poly.entity_id
_entity_poly.type
_entity_poly.pdbx_seq_one_letter_code
_entity_poly.pdbx_strand_id
1 'polypeptide(L)'
;MMRVLEKRSSVKAVFVGHNHGLDWCCPYKDKLWLCFARHTGYGGYGNWPRGSRILEITEVPFRLSLGLDGRWNCPREVNLTCDD
;
A
#
# COMPACT_ATOMS: atom_id res chain seq x y z
N MET A 1 -4.99 -13.38 13.53
CA MET A 1 -5.34 -12.38 12.50
C MET A 1 -4.80 -12.73 11.12
N MET A 2 -3.47 -12.76 10.90
CA MET A 2 -2.88 -12.93 9.55
C MET A 2 -3.28 -14.20 8.79
N ARG A 3 -3.49 -15.33 9.49
CA ARG A 3 -3.93 -16.60 8.86
C ARG A 3 -5.23 -16.46 8.06
N VAL A 4 -6.14 -15.56 8.44
CA VAL A 4 -7.40 -15.35 7.72
C VAL A 4 -7.15 -14.64 6.39
N LEU A 5 -6.33 -13.58 6.42
CA LEU A 5 -5.96 -12.81 5.23
C LEU A 5 -5.14 -13.66 4.26
N GLU A 6 -4.19 -14.45 4.77
CA GLU A 6 -3.38 -15.37 3.96
C GLU A 6 -4.21 -16.43 3.21
N LYS A 7 -5.28 -16.93 3.83
CA LYS A 7 -6.14 -17.97 3.24
C LYS A 7 -7.13 -17.40 2.21
N ARG A 8 -7.32 -16.07 2.16
CA ARG A 8 -8.28 -15.43 1.27
C ARG A 8 -7.59 -14.89 0.02
N SER A 9 -7.52 -15.72 -1.03
CA SER A 9 -6.85 -15.40 -2.30
C SER A 9 -7.40 -14.16 -3.03
N SER A 10 -8.63 -13.76 -2.73
CA SER A 10 -9.26 -12.54 -3.29
C SER A 10 -8.71 -11.25 -2.69
N VAL A 11 -8.03 -11.31 -1.54
CA VAL A 11 -7.43 -10.12 -0.90
C VAL A 11 -6.02 -9.94 -1.44
N LYS A 12 -5.72 -8.76 -1.98
CA LYS A 12 -4.43 -8.44 -2.63
C LYS A 12 -3.59 -7.44 -1.85
N ALA A 13 -4.22 -6.59 -1.04
CA ALA A 13 -3.56 -5.61 -0.20
C ALA A 13 -4.40 -5.25 1.03
N VAL A 14 -3.72 -4.78 2.09
CA VAL A 14 -4.32 -4.18 3.28
C VAL A 14 -3.64 -2.84 3.55
N PHE A 15 -4.46 -1.80 3.71
CA PHE A 15 -4.02 -0.44 4.02
C PHE A 15 -4.56 -0.03 5.37
N VAL A 16 -3.69 0.50 6.23
CA VAL A 16 -4.05 0.99 7.56
C VAL A 16 -3.57 2.42 7.76
N GLY A 17 -4.33 3.19 8.52
CA GLY A 17 -3.98 4.56 8.93
C GLY A 17 -3.66 4.63 10.42
N HIS A 18 -4.27 5.60 11.12
CA HIS A 18 -4.20 5.80 12.58
C HIS A 18 -2.87 6.35 13.11
N ASN A 19 -1.72 5.86 12.61
CA ASN A 19 -0.40 6.34 13.02
C ASN A 19 0.17 7.32 11.98
N HIS A 20 0.09 8.61 12.29
CA HIS A 20 0.33 9.68 11.31
C HIS A 20 1.80 9.81 10.89
N GLY A 21 2.72 9.20 11.63
CA GLY A 21 4.15 9.16 11.28
C GLY A 21 4.60 7.91 10.51
N LEU A 22 3.70 6.96 10.23
CA LEU A 22 4.05 5.73 9.51
C LEU A 22 3.62 5.80 8.05
N ASP A 23 4.55 5.42 7.17
CA ASP A 23 4.31 5.37 5.74
C ASP A 23 5.25 4.36 5.07
N TRP A 24 4.73 3.16 4.81
CA TRP A 24 5.50 2.08 4.23
C TRP A 24 4.58 1.06 3.58
N CYS A 25 5.12 0.29 2.63
CA CYS A 25 4.51 -0.92 2.11
C CYS A 25 5.55 -2.03 2.07
N CYS A 26 5.15 -3.25 2.41
CA CYS A 26 5.99 -4.42 2.36
C CYS A 26 5.17 -5.62 1.88
N PRO A 27 5.73 -6.45 0.99
CA PRO A 27 5.06 -7.66 0.60
C PRO A 27 5.11 -8.69 1.72
N TYR A 28 3.97 -9.34 1.96
CA TYR A 28 3.84 -10.41 2.94
C TYR A 28 3.74 -11.75 2.22
N LYS A 29 4.81 -12.55 2.32
CA LYS A 29 4.94 -13.86 1.68
C LYS A 29 4.61 -13.83 0.17
N ASP A 30 4.92 -12.72 -0.50
CA ASP A 30 4.69 -12.47 -1.92
C ASP A 30 3.23 -12.65 -2.39
N LYS A 31 2.27 -12.61 -1.47
CA LYS A 31 0.83 -12.81 -1.75
C LYS A 31 -0.03 -11.59 -1.43
N LEU A 32 0.43 -10.75 -0.52
CA LEU A 32 -0.36 -9.66 0.04
C LEU A 32 0.51 -8.43 0.26
N TRP A 33 0.04 -7.26 -0.16
CA TRP A 33 0.64 -6.00 0.25
C TRP A 33 0.15 -5.59 1.63
N LEU A 34 1.07 -5.28 2.53
CA LEU A 34 0.76 -4.65 3.81
C LEU A 34 1.30 -3.23 3.80
N CYS A 35 0.43 -2.27 4.07
CA CYS A 35 0.78 -0.86 3.92
C CYS A 35 0.24 -0.01 5.08
N PHE A 36 1.10 0.85 5.61
CA PHE A 36 0.67 2.04 6.35
C PHE A 36 0.53 3.20 5.37
N ALA A 37 -0.64 3.83 5.36
CA ALA A 37 -0.91 5.00 4.57
C ALA A 37 -0.56 6.26 5.36
N ARG A 38 0.26 7.12 4.77
CA ARG A 38 0.53 8.46 5.28
C ARG A 38 -0.79 9.22 5.45
N HIS A 39 -0.84 10.06 6.48
CA HIS A 39 -1.99 10.91 6.74
C HIS A 39 -2.12 12.01 5.67
N THR A 40 -3.36 12.25 5.25
CA THR A 40 -3.75 13.32 4.34
C THR A 40 -4.30 14.52 5.14
N GLY A 41 -4.08 15.73 4.64
CA GLY A 41 -4.65 16.95 5.23
C GLY A 41 -4.00 17.37 6.55
N TYR A 42 -4.80 17.91 7.47
CA TYR A 42 -4.36 18.53 8.73
C TYR A 42 -4.75 17.70 9.96
N GLY A 43 -5.10 16.43 9.78
CA GLY A 43 -5.47 15.56 10.89
C GLY A 43 -4.27 15.14 11.74
N GLY A 44 -4.49 15.02 13.06
CA GLY A 44 -3.53 14.49 14.03
C GLY A 44 -2.60 15.51 14.67
N TYR A 45 -1.86 15.05 15.68
CA TYR A 45 -0.98 15.89 16.47
C TYR A 45 0.42 16.01 15.85
N GLY A 46 1.01 17.20 15.92
CA GLY A 46 2.40 17.46 15.51
C GLY A 46 2.57 17.84 14.03
N ASN A 47 3.80 17.76 13.54
CA ASN A 47 4.22 18.24 12.22
C ASN A 47 4.60 17.09 11.28
N TRP A 48 3.89 15.97 11.36
CA TRP A 48 4.18 14.81 10.51
C TRP A 48 4.07 15.17 9.03
N PRO A 49 4.99 14.68 8.18
CA PRO A 49 4.90 14.86 6.74
C PRO A 49 3.52 14.44 6.25
N ARG A 50 2.85 15.38 5.58
CA ARG A 50 1.57 15.12 4.92
C ARG A 50 1.82 14.38 3.62
N GLY A 51 0.84 13.61 3.19
CA GLY A 51 0.89 13.02 1.86
C GLY A 51 -0.26 12.07 1.60
N SER A 52 -0.20 11.38 0.49
CA SER A 52 -1.28 10.47 0.06
C SER A 52 -0.72 9.22 -0.58
N ARG A 53 -1.51 8.14 -0.49
CA ARG A 53 -1.24 6.90 -1.19
C ARG A 53 -2.19 6.78 -2.37
N ILE A 54 -1.61 6.65 -3.57
CA ILE A 54 -2.35 6.47 -4.80
C ILE A 54 -2.34 4.99 -5.14
N LEU A 55 -3.52 4.45 -5.45
CA LEU A 55 -3.71 3.07 -5.84
C LEU A 55 -4.17 3.06 -7.29
N GLU A 56 -3.39 2.45 -8.16
CA GLU A 56 -3.81 2.18 -9.54
C GLU A 56 -4.14 0.70 -9.67
N ILE A 57 -5.33 0.42 -10.16
CA ILE A 57 -5.89 -0.93 -10.26
C ILE A 57 -6.30 -1.18 -11.70
N THR A 58 -5.67 -2.18 -12.31
CA THR A 58 -6.10 -2.73 -13.60
C THR A 58 -6.87 -4.01 -13.32
N GLU A 59 -8.04 -4.20 -13.91
CA GLU A 59 -8.85 -5.39 -13.67
C GLU A 59 -8.39 -6.60 -14.48
N VAL A 60 -8.06 -6.42 -15.76
CA VAL A 60 -7.73 -7.51 -16.69
C VAL A 60 -6.54 -7.15 -17.58
N PRO A 61 -5.36 -7.81 -17.41
CA PRO A 61 -5.01 -8.67 -16.29
C PRO A 61 -4.95 -7.87 -14.97
N PHE A 62 -5.24 -8.52 -13.84
CA PHE A 62 -5.20 -7.84 -12.55
C PHE A 62 -3.81 -7.31 -12.23
N ARG A 63 -3.68 -5.99 -12.01
CA ARG A 63 -2.44 -5.32 -11.57
C ARG A 63 -2.80 -4.30 -10.49
N LEU A 64 -1.92 -4.17 -9.50
CA LEU A 64 -2.05 -3.19 -8.43
C LEU A 64 -0.71 -2.46 -8.28
N SER A 65 -0.70 -1.18 -8.62
CA SER A 65 0.46 -0.29 -8.47
C SER A 65 0.24 0.64 -7.28
N LEU A 66 1.30 0.87 -6.50
CA LEU A 66 1.25 1.64 -5.25
C LEU A 66 2.15 2.87 -5.34
N GLY A 67 1.54 4.05 -5.28
CA GLY A 67 2.23 5.34 -5.33
C GLY A 67 2.16 6.07 -4.00
N LEU A 68 3.21 6.84 -3.69
CA LEU A 68 3.33 7.68 -2.51
C LEU A 68 3.64 9.10 -2.97
N ASP A 69 2.75 10.04 -2.64
CA ASP A 69 2.85 11.44 -3.06
C ASP A 69 3.02 11.61 -4.59
N GLY A 70 2.34 10.77 -5.37
CA GLY A 70 2.44 10.76 -6.84
C GLY A 70 3.72 10.14 -7.39
N ARG A 71 4.56 9.52 -6.55
CA ARG A 71 5.73 8.75 -6.97
C ARG A 71 5.50 7.26 -6.78
N TRP A 72 5.72 6.48 -7.83
CA TRP A 72 5.62 5.02 -7.79
C TRP A 72 6.91 4.43 -7.20
N ASN A 73 6.87 4.02 -5.94
CA ASN A 73 7.98 3.30 -5.32
C ASN A 73 7.81 1.81 -5.63
N CYS A 74 8.65 1.28 -6.53
CA CYS A 74 8.66 -0.12 -6.92
C CYS A 74 9.55 -0.93 -5.96
N PRO A 75 9.03 -1.84 -5.12
CA PRO A 75 9.86 -2.81 -4.42
C PRO A 75 10.24 -3.89 -5.43
N ARG A 76 11.52 -4.27 -5.43
CA ARG A 76 12.17 -5.03 -6.51
C ARG A 76 11.61 -6.42 -6.82
N GLU A 77 10.64 -6.95 -6.09
CA GLU A 77 10.08 -8.28 -6.36
C GLU A 77 8.74 -8.44 -5.63
N VAL A 78 7.63 -8.31 -6.37
CA VAL A 78 6.42 -9.16 -6.32
C VAL A 78 5.78 -9.04 -7.69
N ASN A 79 5.21 -10.13 -8.23
CA ASN A 79 4.48 -10.22 -9.51
C ASN A 79 3.22 -9.32 -9.60
N LEU A 80 3.38 -8.00 -9.40
CA LEU A 80 2.45 -6.92 -9.65
C LEU A 80 3.32 -5.80 -10.23
N THR A 81 3.42 -5.85 -11.54
CA THR A 81 4.19 -5.02 -12.45
C THR A 81 4.03 -3.52 -12.20
N CYS A 82 5.17 -2.82 -12.12
CA CYS A 82 5.30 -1.37 -12.29
C CYS A 82 5.30 -1.09 -13.80
N ASP A 83 4.47 -0.16 -14.28
CA ASP A 83 4.61 0.38 -15.64
C ASP A 83 5.70 1.46 -15.63
N ASP A 84 6.56 1.43 -16.65
CA ASP A 84 7.65 2.37 -16.89
C ASP A 84 7.15 3.80 -17.14
#